data_AF-A0A3M1RPU5-F1
#
_entry.id   AF-A0A3M1RPU5-F1
#
_cell.length_a   1.000
_cell.length_b   1.000
_cell.length_c   1.000
_cell.angle_alpha   90.00
_cell.angle_beta   90.00
_cell.angle_gamma   90.00
#
_symmetry.space_group_name_H-M   'P 1'
#
loop_
_entity.id
_entity.type
_entity.pdbx_description
1 polymer ?
#
loop_
_entity_poly.entity_id
_entity_poly.type
_entity_poly.pdbx_seq_one_letter_code
_entity_poly.pdbx_strand_id
1 'polypeptide(L)' 'MATIAISIQRELTEAVNPPRALFLRWPFGHPLGEPFAVRQQRRILEEAFRHLETMTEPGIIDLPYRWRREQY' A
#
# COMPACT_ATOMS: atom_id res chain seq x y z
N MET A 1 12.86 -12.90 9.03
CA MET A 1 12.29 -11.55 9.21
C MET A 1 11.11 -11.40 8.27
N ALA A 2 9.94 -11.05 8.79
CA ALA A 2 8.73 -10.84 8.00
C ALA A 2 8.66 -9.37 7.57
N THR A 3 8.78 -9.09 6.27
CA THR A 3 8.57 -7.75 5.70
C THR A 3 7.36 -7.75 4.75
N ILE A 4 6.74 -6.58 4.58
CA ILE A 4 5.68 -6.31 3.60
C ILE A 4 6.00 -4.98 2.89
N ALA A 5 5.87 -4.94 1.57
CA ALA A 5 6.07 -3.74 0.78
C ALA A 5 4.77 -2.95 0.63
N ILE A 6 4.85 -1.62 0.65
CA ILE A 6 3.73 -0.74 0.24
C ILE A 6 4.14 -0.11 -1.08
N SER A 7 3.35 -0.33 -2.13
CA SER A 7 3.69 0.08 -3.49
C SER A 7 2.56 0.86 -4.16
N ILE A 8 2.97 1.73 -5.08
CA ILE A 8 2.11 2.58 -5.90
C ILE A 8 2.33 2.39 -7.41
N GLN A 9 3.28 1.53 -7.81
CA GLN A 9 3.52 1.14 -9.21
C GLN A 9 3.21 -0.33 -9.42
N ARG A 10 2.12 -0.65 -10.10
CA ARG A 10 1.65 -2.04 -10.27
C ARG A 10 2.68 -2.87 -11.04
N GLU A 11 3.01 -2.42 -12.25
CA GLU A 11 3.91 -3.13 -13.17
C GLU A 11 5.29 -3.38 -12.55
N LEU A 12 5.86 -2.37 -11.89
CA LEU A 12 7.15 -2.54 -11.20
C LEU A 12 7.06 -3.53 -10.03
N THR A 13 5.95 -3.51 -9.29
CA THR A 13 5.75 -4.44 -8.16
C THR A 13 5.66 -5.88 -8.65
N GLU A 14 4.93 -6.11 -9.75
CA GLU A 14 4.84 -7.42 -10.39
C GLU A 14 6.20 -7.87 -10.94
N ALA A 15 6.97 -6.98 -11.55
CA ALA A 15 8.30 -7.28 -12.06
C ALA A 15 9.31 -7.65 -10.95
N VAL A 16 9.25 -6.96 -9.80
CA VAL A 16 10.09 -7.27 -8.62
C VAL A 16 9.61 -8.53 -7.90
N ASN A 17 8.31 -8.86 -8.01
CA ASN A 17 7.67 -10.02 -7.39
C ASN A 17 8.02 -10.19 -5.89
N PRO A 18 7.74 -9.17 -5.05
CA PRO A 18 8.04 -9.26 -3.62
C PRO A 18 7.18 -10.35 -2.97
N PRO A 19 7.67 -11.00 -1.89
CA PRO A 19 6.93 -12.04 -1.21
C PRO A 19 5.58 -11.53 -0.69
N ARG A 20 5.49 -10.29 -0.21
CA ARG A 20 4.22 -9.67 0.18
C ARG A 20 4.22 -8.19 -0.17
N ALA A 21 3.19 -7.74 -0.86
CA ALA A 21 3.00 -6.33 -1.15
C ALA A 21 1.54 -5.90 -1.00
N LEU A 22 1.36 -4.65 -0.55
CA LEU A 22 0.11 -3.91 -0.66
C LEU A 22 0.24 -2.91 -1.81
N PHE A 23 -0.76 -2.87 -2.67
CA PHE A 23 -0.83 -1.94 -3.78
C PHE A 23 -1.89 -0.88 -3.55
N LEU A 24 -1.53 0.38 -3.79
CA LEU A 24 -2.40 1.54 -3.73
C LEU A 24 -2.36 2.29 -5.05
N ARG A 25 -3.53 2.59 -5.61
CA ARG A 25 -3.66 3.41 -6.83
C ARG A 25 -3.63 4.91 -6.49
N TRP A 26 -2.50 5.36 -5.94
CA TRP A 26 -2.27 6.72 -5.46
C TRP A 26 -1.16 7.42 -6.25
N PRO A 27 -1.11 8.77 -6.26
CA PRO A 27 -0.09 9.50 -6.98
C PRO A 27 1.32 9.22 -6.45
N PHE A 28 2.29 9.40 -7.35
CA PHE A 28 3.71 9.29 -7.04
C PHE A 28 4.11 10.15 -5.84
N GLY A 29 4.94 9.58 -4.95
CA GLY A 29 5.42 10.26 -3.75
C GLY A 29 4.47 10.20 -2.56
N HIS A 30 3.28 9.59 -2.69
CA HIS A 30 2.29 9.52 -1.62
C HIS A 30 1.86 8.10 -1.21
N PRO A 31 2.79 7.17 -0.92
CA PRO A 31 2.45 5.77 -0.63
C PRO A 31 1.66 5.58 0.67
N LEU A 32 1.78 6.51 1.62
CA LEU A 32 1.05 6.50 2.90
C LEU A 32 -0.16 7.45 2.90
N GLY A 33 -0.39 8.16 1.81
CA GLY A 33 -1.53 9.06 1.66
C GLY A 33 -1.14 10.53 1.64
N GLU A 34 -2.13 11.37 1.85
CA GLU A 34 -2.03 12.82 1.76
C GLU A 34 -1.16 13.40 2.88
N PRO A 35 -0.48 14.52 2.61
CA PRO A 35 0.19 15.30 3.65
C PRO A 35 -0.79 15.65 4.77
N PHE A 36 -0.35 15.48 6.02
CA PHE A 36 -1.11 15.77 7.25
C PHE A 36 -2.41 14.97 7.45
N ALA A 37 -2.75 14.04 6.55
CA ALA A 37 -3.90 13.14 6.70
C ALA A 37 -3.59 11.97 7.64
N VAL A 38 -3.30 12.28 8.91
CA VAL A 38 -2.81 11.32 9.92
C VAL A 38 -3.71 10.08 10.04
N ARG A 39 -5.03 10.24 9.95
CA ARG A 39 -5.98 9.11 10.01
C ARG A 39 -5.81 8.17 8.81
N GLN A 40 -5.61 8.71 7.62
CA GLN A 40 -5.38 7.93 6.41
C GLN A 40 -4.03 7.21 6.47
N GLN A 41 -2.97 7.92 6.87
CA GLN A 41 -1.63 7.36 7.02
C GLN A 41 -1.61 6.20 8.03
N ARG A 42 -2.25 6.39 9.19
CA ARG A 42 -2.42 5.32 10.19
C ARG A 42 -3.18 4.13 9.62
N ARG A 43 -4.27 4.36 8.89
CA ARG A 43 -5.05 3.29 8.26
C ARG A 43 -4.21 2.42 7.33
N ILE A 44 -3.32 3.02 6.53
CA ILE A 44 -2.43 2.27 5.63
C ILE A 44 -1.41 1.43 6.41
N LEU A 45 -0.85 1.98 7.49
CA LEU A 45 0.06 1.22 8.35
C LEU A 45 -0.68 0.07 9.06
N GLU A 46 -1.91 0.28 9.52
CA GLU A 46 -2.75 -0.78 10.11
C GLU A 46 -3.04 -1.90 9.10
N GLU A 47 -3.34 -1.57 7.84
CA GLU A 47 -3.47 -2.59 6.79
C GLU A 47 -2.16 -3.33 6.54
N ALA A 48 -1.03 -2.63 6.54
CA ALA A 48 0.29 -3.25 6.38
C ALA A 48 0.57 -4.27 7.50
N PHE A 49 0.36 -3.90 8.76
CA PHE A 49 0.56 -4.81 9.88
C PHE A 49 -0.44 -5.97 9.87
N ARG A 50 -1.70 -5.72 9.58
CA ARG A 50 -2.71 -6.78 9.46
C ARG A 50 -2.29 -7.82 8.42
N HIS A 51 -1.92 -7.39 7.21
CA HIS A 51 -1.55 -8.31 6.14
C HIS A 51 -0.18 -8.95 6.35
N LEU A 52 0.71 -8.26 7.08
CA LEU A 52 1.96 -8.87 7.52
C LEU A 52 1.71 -10.10 8.41
N GLU A 53 0.66 -10.06 9.24
CA GLU A 53 0.27 -11.17 10.12
C GLU A 53 -0.61 -12.23 9.42
N THR A 54 -1.47 -11.82 8.48
CA THR A 54 -2.48 -12.74 7.89
C THR A 54 -2.07 -13.37 6.56
N MET A 55 -1.13 -12.79 5.81
CA MET A 55 -0.70 -13.36 4.53
C MET A 55 0.19 -14.60 4.76
N THR A 56 -0.34 -15.77 4.41
CA THR A 56 0.38 -17.06 4.43
C THR A 56 1.01 -17.41 3.09
N GLU A 57 0.48 -16.87 2.00
CA GLU A 57 0.99 -17.10 0.63
C GLU A 57 1.57 -15.83 0.03
N PRO A 58 2.57 -15.95 -0.86
CA PRO A 58 3.11 -14.79 -1.55
C PRO A 58 2.09 -14.09 -2.44
N GLY A 59 2.17 -12.76 -2.52
CA GLY A 59 1.33 -12.03 -3.46
C GLY A 59 1.23 -10.53 -3.24
N ILE A 60 0.37 -9.92 -4.06
CA ILE A 60 0.06 -8.49 -4.06
C ILE A 60 -1.42 -8.33 -3.73
N ILE A 61 -1.73 -7.53 -2.72
CA ILE A 61 -3.10 -7.20 -2.34
C ILE A 61 -3.42 -5.78 -2.77
N ASP A 62 -4.44 -5.63 -3.61
CA ASP A 62 -4.98 -4.33 -4.01
C ASP A 62 -5.85 -3.76 -2.88
N LEU A 63 -5.41 -2.67 -2.25
CA LEU A 63 -6.20 -2.00 -1.22
C LEU A 63 -7.34 -1.18 -1.85
N PRO A 64 -8.55 -1.16 -1.25
CA PRO A 64 -9.73 -0.53 -1.84
C PRO A 64 -9.75 1.02 -1.74
N TYR A 65 -8.64 1.64 -1.32
CA TYR A 65 -8.59 3.08 -1.10
C TYR A 65 -8.31 3.84 -2.40
N ARG A 66 -9.15 4.83 -2.70
CA ARG A 66 -8.94 5.77 -3.80
C ARG A 66 -8.37 7.08 -3.28
N TRP A 67 -7.51 7.71 -4.07
CA TRP A 67 -7.04 9.06 -3.79
C TRP A 67 -8.22 10.03 -3.87
N ARG A 68 -8.51 10.76 -2.79
CA ARG A 68 -9.61 11.72 -2.74
C ARG A 68 -9.04 13.14 -2.78
N ARG A 69 -8.63 13.61 -3.96
CA ARG A 69 -8.53 15.04 -4.24
C ARG A 69 -9.07 15.37 -5.63
N GLU A 70 -10.24 16.01 -5.62
CA GLU A 70 -10.71 16.94 -6.64
C GLU A 70 -10.36 18.35 -6.10
N GLN A 71 -9.96 19.26 -7.00
CA GLN A 71 -9.50 20.64 -6.74
C GLN A 71 -8.02 20.81 -6.38
N TYR A 72 -7.26 21.11 -7.45
CA TYR A 72 -6.03 21.89 -7.44
C TYR A 72 -6.40 23.38 -7.47
#